data_AF-A0A1I7KAZ4-F1
#
_entry.id   AF-A0A1I7KAZ4-F1
#
_cell.length_a   1.000
_cell.length_b   1.000
_cell.length_c   1.000
_cell.angle_alpha   90.00
_cell.angle_beta   90.00
_cell.angle_gamma   90.00
#
_symmetry.space_group_name_H-M   'P 1'
#
loop_
_entity.id
_entity.type
_entity.pdbx_description
1 polymer ?
#
loop_
_entity_poly.entity_id
_entity_poly.type
_entity_poly.pdbx_seq_one_letter_code
_entity_poly.pdbx_strand_id
1 'polypeptide(L)'
;MNNISSFAHHAQARLQAVVGASGTVVKRSHIYELMAAALGLGSHAALKAQGLLCPLPSQPLLAHYGTLHPGLCAARAEALGVVRQGCEPLAAALCTDMAAQALGLVPWEDILSALLSGNRELYRETLRDDAYYEVLETALDNDPNAWPDDPEPLRLDSSFVLQSLKTAAGQGEGRAHLALGLLIERGIRMNCDLHEDDEADEVMDELSDSHAGLYWYERQQKGEVLKGVELEWAQGYVERVKQRAAASREQAERCSSARDHFNAAAALGQHDALLVLADRYGDSRFFDLQAPRVLADPVWIADLAQRVGRYEWTPAWLTVAAERGDMRALRELIETWHADDPLKAWTWFHFAKLLGKDLTQDDYRAIHEDGSSYDDDVGGTMFVDGVDGVELPAVEESVRQQALQAAQILAARLQAE
;
A
#
# COMPACT_ATOMS: atom_id res chain seq x y z
N MET A 1 4.84 -7.84 -22.62
CA MET A 1 3.39 -7.70 -22.93
C MET A 1 2.91 -6.35 -22.43
N ASN A 2 2.20 -5.55 -23.24
CA ASN A 2 1.95 -4.13 -22.90
C ASN A 2 0.61 -3.87 -22.20
N ASN A 3 -0.40 -4.74 -22.38
CA ASN A 3 -1.67 -4.73 -21.65
C ASN A 3 -2.43 -6.05 -21.87
N ILE A 4 -3.47 -6.28 -21.05
CA ILE A 4 -4.34 -7.46 -21.13
C ILE A 4 -5.13 -7.55 -22.46
N SER A 5 -5.45 -6.41 -23.07
CA SER A 5 -6.15 -6.42 -24.37
C SER A 5 -5.29 -7.06 -25.47
N SER A 6 -3.99 -6.76 -25.50
CA SER A 6 -3.04 -7.36 -26.44
C SER A 6 -2.92 -8.86 -26.23
N PHE A 7 -2.85 -9.32 -24.96
CA PHE A 7 -2.90 -10.75 -24.63
C PHE A 7 -4.16 -11.42 -25.20
N ALA A 8 -5.34 -10.85 -24.90
CA ALA A 8 -6.60 -11.43 -25.34
C ALA A 8 -6.71 -11.52 -26.87
N HIS A 9 -6.10 -10.60 -27.62
CA HIS A 9 -6.02 -10.67 -29.08
C HIS A 9 -5.21 -11.87 -29.57
N HIS A 10 -4.00 -12.05 -29.03
CA HIS A 10 -3.10 -13.13 -29.43
C HIS A 10 -3.67 -14.49 -29.02
N ALA A 11 -4.21 -14.58 -27.81
CA ALA A 11 -4.89 -15.78 -27.32
C ALA A 11 -6.10 -16.12 -28.19
N GLN A 12 -6.91 -15.14 -28.62
CA GLN A 12 -8.05 -15.39 -29.51
C GLN A 12 -7.64 -16.10 -30.81
N ALA A 13 -6.61 -15.58 -31.49
CA ALA A 13 -6.14 -16.15 -32.76
C ALA A 13 -5.63 -17.59 -32.58
N ARG A 14 -4.84 -17.83 -31.53
CA ARG A 14 -4.30 -19.16 -31.20
C ARG A 14 -5.41 -20.16 -30.83
N LEU A 15 -6.33 -19.77 -29.97
CA LEU A 15 -7.41 -20.65 -29.50
C LEU A 15 -8.45 -20.94 -30.60
N GLN A 16 -8.66 -20.01 -31.53
CA GLN A 16 -9.46 -20.29 -32.73
C GLN A 16 -8.84 -21.41 -33.58
N ALA A 17 -7.50 -21.48 -33.66
CA ALA A 17 -6.81 -22.56 -34.37
C ALA A 17 -6.94 -23.90 -33.64
N VAL A 18 -6.92 -23.90 -32.30
CA VAL A 18 -7.10 -25.11 -31.47
C VAL A 18 -8.49 -25.74 -31.64
N VAL A 19 -9.52 -24.91 -31.75
CA VAL A 19 -10.91 -25.36 -31.91
C VAL A 19 -11.22 -25.81 -33.36
N GLY A 20 -10.40 -25.39 -34.33
CA GLY A 20 -10.53 -25.77 -35.74
C GLY A 20 -11.67 -25.06 -36.49
N ALA A 21 -11.73 -25.28 -37.81
CA ALA A 21 -12.68 -24.60 -38.71
C ALA A 21 -14.14 -25.03 -38.55
N SER A 22 -14.39 -26.20 -37.95
CA SER A 22 -15.72 -26.78 -37.71
C SER A 22 -16.27 -26.49 -36.32
N GLY A 23 -15.50 -25.80 -35.46
CA GLY A 23 -15.94 -25.43 -34.12
C GLY A 23 -16.49 -24.00 -34.03
N THR A 24 -17.02 -23.68 -32.86
CA THR A 24 -17.63 -22.37 -32.56
C THR A 24 -16.61 -21.24 -32.67
N VAL A 25 -17.02 -20.13 -33.27
CA VAL A 25 -16.17 -18.93 -33.41
C VAL A 25 -15.80 -18.39 -32.03
N VAL A 26 -14.50 -18.33 -31.74
CA VAL A 26 -13.94 -17.81 -30.49
C VAL A 26 -13.91 -16.28 -30.56
N LYS A 27 -14.77 -15.62 -29.80
CA LYS A 27 -14.81 -14.16 -29.68
C LYS A 27 -13.83 -13.68 -28.61
N ARG A 28 -13.37 -12.44 -28.73
CA ARG A 28 -12.52 -11.81 -27.70
C ARG A 28 -13.19 -11.74 -26.33
N SER A 29 -14.51 -11.56 -26.29
CA SER A 29 -15.30 -11.63 -25.05
C SER A 29 -15.23 -13.03 -24.41
N HIS A 30 -15.17 -14.10 -25.20
CA HIS A 30 -15.00 -15.46 -24.66
C HIS A 30 -13.65 -15.59 -23.97
N ILE A 31 -12.58 -14.98 -24.51
CA ILE A 31 -11.25 -15.04 -23.89
C ILE A 31 -11.28 -14.45 -22.48
N TYR A 32 -11.92 -13.30 -22.29
CA TYR A 32 -12.06 -12.71 -20.96
C TYR A 32 -12.86 -13.59 -19.98
N GLU A 33 -13.94 -14.21 -20.45
CA GLU A 33 -14.73 -15.15 -19.65
C GLU A 33 -13.96 -16.42 -19.27
N LEU A 34 -13.13 -16.92 -20.20
CA LEU A 34 -12.28 -18.09 -19.97
C LEU A 34 -11.12 -17.77 -19.03
N MET A 35 -10.50 -16.59 -19.14
CA MET A 35 -9.47 -16.14 -18.21
C MET A 35 -10.03 -16.00 -16.79
N ALA A 36 -11.26 -15.50 -16.64
CA ALA A 36 -11.94 -15.47 -15.36
C ALA A 36 -12.15 -16.89 -14.80
N ALA A 37 -12.67 -17.81 -15.62
CA ALA A 37 -12.86 -19.19 -15.19
C ALA A 37 -11.55 -19.93 -14.87
N ALA A 38 -10.47 -19.65 -15.60
CA ALA A 38 -9.15 -20.17 -15.32
C ALA A 38 -8.64 -19.71 -13.95
N LEU A 39 -9.02 -18.52 -13.49
CA LEU A 39 -8.71 -17.99 -12.15
C LEU A 39 -9.78 -18.35 -11.10
N GLY A 40 -10.66 -19.30 -11.40
CA GLY A 40 -11.68 -19.79 -10.46
C GLY A 40 -12.96 -18.95 -10.40
N LEU A 41 -13.14 -17.97 -11.29
CA LEU A 41 -14.25 -17.03 -11.24
C LEU A 41 -15.35 -17.33 -12.25
N GLY A 42 -16.59 -17.10 -11.83
CA GLY A 42 -17.77 -17.42 -12.64
C GLY A 42 -18.00 -16.50 -13.85
N SER A 43 -17.34 -15.33 -13.92
CA SER A 43 -17.48 -14.41 -15.06
C SER A 43 -16.37 -13.37 -15.14
N HIS A 44 -16.22 -12.74 -16.32
CA HIS A 44 -15.33 -11.58 -16.48
C HIS A 44 -15.75 -10.38 -15.61
N ALA A 45 -17.05 -10.19 -15.37
CA ALA A 45 -17.51 -9.14 -14.47
C ALA A 45 -17.05 -9.39 -13.03
N ALA A 46 -17.11 -10.64 -12.56
CA ALA A 46 -16.59 -11.04 -11.24
C ALA A 46 -15.06 -10.81 -11.15
N LEU A 47 -14.31 -11.15 -12.21
CA LEU A 47 -12.87 -10.87 -12.26
C LEU A 47 -12.55 -9.39 -12.05
N LYS A 48 -13.24 -8.49 -12.78
CA LYS A 48 -13.04 -7.05 -12.62
C LYS A 48 -13.45 -6.54 -11.24
N ALA A 49 -14.51 -7.10 -10.67
CA ALA A 49 -14.99 -6.73 -9.35
C ALA A 49 -14.06 -7.20 -8.22
N GLN A 50 -13.30 -8.28 -8.43
CA GLN A 50 -12.42 -8.84 -7.40
C GLN A 50 -11.03 -8.21 -7.39
N GLY A 51 -10.45 -7.92 -8.56
CA GLY A 51 -9.08 -7.42 -8.60
C GLY A 51 -8.58 -6.98 -9.96
N LEU A 52 -7.26 -6.79 -10.01
CA LEU A 52 -6.52 -6.40 -11.18
C LEU A 52 -5.74 -7.61 -11.73
N LEU A 53 -5.98 -7.93 -13.01
CA LEU A 53 -5.23 -8.97 -13.70
C LEU A 53 -3.91 -8.38 -14.25
N CYS A 54 -2.78 -8.92 -13.81
CA CYS A 54 -1.46 -8.47 -14.26
C CYS A 54 -0.40 -9.59 -14.23
N PRO A 55 0.74 -9.40 -14.89
CA PRO A 55 1.91 -10.24 -14.71
C PRO A 55 2.41 -10.17 -13.28
N LEU A 56 2.81 -11.31 -12.75
CA LEU A 56 3.37 -11.48 -11.41
C LEU A 56 4.87 -11.80 -11.56
N PRO A 57 5.77 -10.96 -11.03
CA PRO A 57 7.20 -11.06 -11.34
C PRO A 57 7.90 -12.24 -10.65
N SER A 58 7.36 -12.75 -9.55
CA SER A 58 8.01 -13.79 -8.74
C SER A 58 7.11 -15.00 -8.47
N GLN A 59 7.77 -16.14 -8.19
CA GLN A 59 7.09 -17.40 -7.91
C GLN A 59 6.18 -17.36 -6.66
N PRO A 60 6.53 -16.69 -5.55
CA PRO A 60 5.62 -16.55 -4.40
C PRO A 60 4.33 -15.83 -4.75
N LEU A 61 4.43 -14.74 -5.53
CA LEU A 61 3.26 -14.02 -6.03
C LEU A 61 2.41 -14.91 -6.94
N LEU A 62 3.02 -15.67 -7.85
CA LEU A 62 2.32 -16.61 -8.72
C LEU A 62 1.62 -17.73 -7.95
N ALA A 63 2.28 -18.30 -6.95
CA ALA A 63 1.69 -19.34 -6.11
C ALA A 63 0.44 -18.81 -5.37
N HIS A 64 0.47 -17.55 -4.94
CA HIS A 64 -0.60 -16.94 -4.17
C HIS A 64 -1.75 -16.39 -5.05
N TYR A 65 -1.45 -15.67 -6.13
CA TYR A 65 -2.44 -14.97 -6.96
C TYR A 65 -2.67 -15.58 -8.36
N GLY A 66 -1.83 -16.52 -8.77
CA GLY A 66 -1.77 -17.07 -10.14
C GLY A 66 -2.25 -18.51 -10.27
N THR A 67 -2.94 -19.07 -9.28
CA THR A 67 -3.44 -20.45 -9.34
C THR A 67 -4.46 -20.61 -10.47
N LEU A 68 -4.18 -21.52 -11.42
CA LEU A 68 -5.01 -21.78 -12.58
C LEU A 68 -5.83 -23.07 -12.44
N HIS A 69 -7.06 -23.05 -12.95
CA HIS A 69 -8.04 -24.13 -12.89
C HIS A 69 -8.51 -24.53 -14.31
N PRO A 70 -7.74 -25.37 -15.03
CA PRO A 70 -8.09 -25.79 -16.40
C PRO A 70 -9.47 -26.43 -16.52
N GLY A 71 -9.92 -27.18 -15.49
CA GLY A 71 -11.24 -27.81 -15.48
C GLY A 71 -12.39 -26.81 -15.47
N LEU A 72 -12.28 -25.73 -14.68
CA LEU A 72 -13.27 -24.65 -14.64
C LEU A 72 -13.28 -23.86 -15.95
N CYS A 73 -12.10 -23.63 -16.53
CA CYS A 73 -11.95 -23.02 -17.85
C CYS A 73 -12.62 -23.87 -18.95
N ALA A 74 -12.43 -25.19 -18.94
CA ALA A 74 -13.07 -26.11 -19.89
C ALA A 74 -14.60 -26.13 -19.75
N ALA A 75 -15.11 -26.17 -18.51
CA ALA A 75 -16.54 -26.07 -18.25
C ALA A 75 -17.14 -24.75 -18.76
N ARG A 76 -16.39 -23.64 -18.60
CA ARG A 76 -16.81 -22.34 -19.14
C ARG A 76 -16.79 -22.32 -20.66
N ALA A 77 -15.81 -22.98 -21.31
CA ALA A 77 -15.77 -23.12 -22.76
C ALA A 77 -16.99 -23.86 -23.29
N GLU A 78 -17.41 -24.95 -22.65
CA GLU A 78 -18.63 -25.69 -22.99
C GLU A 78 -19.87 -24.80 -22.85
N ALA A 79 -19.97 -24.04 -21.75
CA ALA A 79 -21.08 -23.09 -21.53
C ALA A 79 -21.13 -21.95 -22.58
N LEU A 80 -19.98 -21.58 -23.15
CA LEU A 80 -19.88 -20.59 -24.25
C LEU A 80 -20.14 -21.21 -25.63
N GLY A 81 -20.51 -22.50 -25.68
CA GLY A 81 -20.90 -23.21 -26.89
C GLY A 81 -19.74 -23.82 -27.66
N VAL A 82 -18.53 -23.94 -27.08
CA VAL A 82 -17.44 -24.71 -27.68
C VAL A 82 -17.81 -26.19 -27.67
N VAL A 83 -17.53 -26.89 -28.76
CA VAL A 83 -17.80 -28.34 -28.86
C VAL A 83 -16.97 -29.08 -27.80
N ARG A 84 -17.59 -30.04 -27.10
CA ARG A 84 -17.00 -30.74 -25.95
C ARG A 84 -15.58 -31.28 -26.20
N GLN A 85 -15.33 -31.85 -27.38
CA GLN A 85 -14.01 -32.36 -27.76
C GLN A 85 -12.92 -31.27 -27.83
N GLY A 86 -13.29 -30.02 -28.08
CA GLY A 86 -12.37 -28.87 -28.16
C GLY A 86 -12.21 -28.11 -26.84
N CYS A 87 -13.00 -28.41 -25.80
CA CYS A 87 -13.01 -27.64 -24.54
C CYS A 87 -11.73 -27.85 -23.72
N GLU A 88 -11.30 -29.10 -23.50
CA GLU A 88 -10.08 -29.40 -22.74
C GLU A 88 -8.80 -28.90 -23.44
N PRO A 89 -8.59 -29.13 -24.76
CA PRO A 89 -7.42 -28.59 -25.44
C PRO A 89 -7.37 -27.06 -25.44
N LEU A 90 -8.51 -26.39 -25.61
CA LEU A 90 -8.61 -24.94 -25.55
C LEU A 90 -8.27 -24.42 -24.15
N ALA A 91 -8.82 -25.04 -23.11
CA ALA A 91 -8.57 -24.64 -21.72
C ALA A 91 -7.09 -24.84 -21.34
N ALA A 92 -6.51 -25.98 -21.69
CA ALA A 92 -5.09 -26.25 -21.48
C ALA A 92 -4.21 -25.23 -22.21
N ALA A 93 -4.51 -24.96 -23.48
CA ALA A 93 -3.78 -23.99 -24.30
C ALA A 93 -3.83 -22.58 -23.68
N LEU A 94 -5.00 -22.12 -23.20
CA LEU A 94 -5.14 -20.82 -22.55
C LEU A 94 -4.37 -20.76 -21.23
N CYS A 95 -4.47 -21.81 -20.38
CA CYS A 95 -3.76 -21.84 -19.10
C CYS A 95 -2.24 -21.84 -19.32
N THR A 96 -1.74 -22.54 -20.34
CA THR A 96 -0.32 -22.47 -20.73
C THR A 96 0.08 -21.06 -21.15
N ASP A 97 -0.74 -20.35 -21.93
CA ASP A 97 -0.44 -18.97 -22.33
C ASP A 97 -0.44 -18.00 -21.14
N MET A 98 -1.39 -18.17 -20.21
CA MET A 98 -1.46 -17.37 -18.97
C MET A 98 -0.24 -17.62 -18.09
N ALA A 99 0.14 -18.89 -17.88
CA ALA A 99 1.32 -19.25 -17.12
C ALA A 99 2.62 -18.72 -17.77
N ALA A 100 2.74 -18.79 -19.10
CA ALA A 100 3.89 -18.26 -19.83
C ALA A 100 4.04 -16.73 -19.74
N GLN A 101 2.94 -16.02 -19.46
CA GLN A 101 2.94 -14.57 -19.20
C GLN A 101 2.88 -14.23 -17.70
N ALA A 102 3.01 -15.24 -16.83
CA ALA A 102 2.91 -15.12 -15.38
C ALA A 102 1.64 -14.35 -14.93
N LEU A 103 0.51 -14.55 -15.60
CA LEU A 103 -0.71 -13.82 -15.30
C LEU A 103 -1.40 -14.34 -14.03
N GLY A 104 -1.73 -13.43 -13.11
CA GLY A 104 -2.60 -13.71 -11.97
C GLY A 104 -3.45 -12.52 -11.57
N LEU A 105 -4.37 -12.76 -10.65
CA LEU A 105 -5.35 -11.77 -10.20
C LEU A 105 -4.98 -11.27 -8.80
N VAL A 106 -4.59 -10.01 -8.73
CA VAL A 106 -4.30 -9.36 -7.45
C VAL A 106 -5.58 -8.70 -6.94
N PRO A 107 -6.10 -9.09 -5.75
CA PRO A 107 -7.29 -8.50 -5.18
C PRO A 107 -7.16 -6.98 -4.98
N TRP A 108 -8.27 -6.27 -5.11
CA TRP A 108 -8.29 -4.83 -4.85
C TRP A 108 -7.90 -4.49 -3.41
N GLU A 109 -8.26 -5.34 -2.45
CA GLU A 109 -7.97 -5.14 -1.03
C GLU A 109 -6.47 -5.15 -0.77
N ASP A 110 -5.71 -6.08 -1.35
CA ASP A 110 -4.24 -6.13 -1.22
C ASP A 110 -3.58 -4.89 -1.84
N ILE A 111 -4.03 -4.49 -3.04
CA ILE A 111 -3.51 -3.29 -3.73
C ILE A 111 -3.75 -2.04 -2.87
N LEU A 112 -4.97 -1.86 -2.38
CA LEU A 112 -5.34 -0.68 -1.61
C LEU A 112 -4.72 -0.69 -0.22
N SER A 113 -4.68 -1.83 0.47
CA SER A 113 -4.01 -1.95 1.76
C SER A 113 -2.55 -1.56 1.64
N ALA A 114 -1.83 -2.07 0.63
CA ALA A 114 -0.45 -1.69 0.39
C ALA A 114 -0.31 -0.18 0.16
N LEU A 115 -1.11 0.40 -0.75
CA LEU A 115 -1.01 1.82 -1.07
C LEU A 115 -1.38 2.74 0.11
N LEU A 116 -2.39 2.38 0.90
CA LEU A 116 -2.82 3.14 2.09
C LEU A 116 -1.79 3.08 3.20
N SER A 117 -1.13 1.93 3.40
CA SER A 117 0.01 1.79 4.32
C SER A 117 1.28 2.45 3.82
N GLY A 118 1.26 3.07 2.65
CA GLY A 118 2.45 3.65 2.08
C GLY A 118 3.43 2.58 1.59
N ASN A 119 2.96 1.56 0.88
CA ASN A 119 3.78 0.66 0.07
C ASN A 119 3.40 0.77 -1.42
N ARG A 120 4.40 0.78 -2.32
CA ARG A 120 4.18 0.78 -3.79
C ARG A 120 4.45 -0.59 -4.41
N GLU A 121 4.79 -1.54 -3.58
CA GLU A 121 5.27 -2.85 -3.93
C GLU A 121 4.45 -3.87 -3.16
N LEU A 122 3.99 -4.90 -3.87
CA LEU A 122 3.39 -6.08 -3.26
C LEU A 122 4.44 -7.17 -3.24
N TYR A 123 4.83 -7.51 -2.02
CA TYR A 123 5.81 -8.54 -1.74
C TYR A 123 5.12 -9.75 -1.09
N ARG A 124 5.62 -10.94 -1.42
CA ARG A 124 5.21 -12.20 -0.79
C ARG A 124 6.46 -13.03 -0.59
N GLU A 125 6.62 -13.52 0.64
CA GLU A 125 7.73 -14.41 0.99
C GLU A 125 7.40 -15.84 0.61
N THR A 126 8.42 -16.59 0.21
CA THR A 126 8.38 -18.05 0.35
C THR A 126 8.44 -18.40 1.83
N LEU A 127 7.56 -19.29 2.30
CA LEU A 127 7.67 -19.87 3.64
C LEU A 127 9.07 -20.47 3.82
N ARG A 128 9.81 -19.98 4.80
CA ARG A 128 11.15 -20.47 5.19
C ARG A 128 10.95 -21.43 6.36
N ASP A 129 10.96 -22.72 6.09
CA ASP A 129 10.89 -23.76 7.12
C ASP A 129 12.30 -24.26 7.49
N ASP A 130 12.40 -25.14 8.48
CA ASP A 130 13.69 -25.69 8.95
C ASP A 130 14.50 -26.29 7.79
N ALA A 131 13.83 -26.92 6.81
CA ALA A 131 14.47 -27.48 5.63
C ALA A 131 15.10 -26.42 4.71
N TYR A 132 14.48 -25.24 4.57
CA TYR A 132 15.07 -24.12 3.86
C TYR A 132 16.39 -23.67 4.50
N TYR A 133 16.42 -23.54 5.84
CA TYR A 133 17.61 -23.11 6.56
C TYR A 133 18.73 -24.17 6.49
N GLU A 134 18.42 -25.46 6.59
CA GLU A 134 19.42 -26.54 6.42
C GLU A 134 20.11 -26.48 5.03
N VAL A 135 19.32 -26.22 3.98
CA VAL A 135 19.85 -26.07 2.61
C VAL A 135 20.68 -24.79 2.47
N LEU A 136 20.22 -23.68 3.06
CA LEU A 136 20.93 -22.41 3.04
C LEU A 136 22.26 -22.49 3.80
N GLU A 137 22.28 -23.09 5.00
CA GLU A 137 23.51 -23.32 5.77
C GLU A 137 24.52 -24.14 4.96
N THR A 138 24.06 -25.23 4.33
CA THR A 138 24.92 -26.05 3.46
C THR A 138 25.45 -25.25 2.26
N ALA A 139 24.66 -24.34 1.70
CA ALA A 139 25.08 -23.49 0.59
C ALA A 139 26.11 -22.44 1.03
N LEU A 140 25.90 -21.81 2.20
CA LEU A 140 26.77 -20.79 2.77
C LEU A 140 28.12 -21.37 3.23
N ASP A 141 28.14 -22.62 3.72
CA ASP A 141 29.37 -23.36 4.01
C ASP A 141 30.27 -23.53 2.77
N ASN A 142 29.67 -23.62 1.58
CA ASN A 142 30.38 -23.77 0.31
C ASN A 142 30.72 -22.42 -0.34
N ASP A 143 29.81 -21.43 -0.24
CA ASP A 143 29.99 -20.08 -0.75
C ASP A 143 29.31 -19.07 0.19
N PRO A 144 30.08 -18.22 0.91
CA PRO A 144 29.53 -17.20 1.80
C PRO A 144 28.59 -16.19 1.13
N ASN A 145 28.59 -16.11 -0.21
CA ASN A 145 27.71 -15.25 -0.99
C ASN A 145 26.48 -15.97 -1.57
N ALA A 146 26.24 -17.23 -1.20
CA ALA A 146 25.07 -18.01 -1.66
C ALA A 146 23.74 -17.58 -1.01
N TRP A 147 23.65 -16.33 -0.56
CA TRP A 147 22.40 -15.76 -0.06
C TRP A 147 21.38 -15.73 -1.21
N PRO A 148 20.17 -16.25 -1.00
CA PRO A 148 19.15 -16.25 -2.03
C PRO A 148 18.67 -14.83 -2.29
N ASP A 149 18.54 -14.49 -3.57
CA ASP A 149 17.96 -13.22 -3.99
C ASP A 149 16.53 -13.11 -3.46
N ASP A 150 16.19 -11.94 -2.92
CA ASP A 150 14.82 -11.66 -2.51
C ASP A 150 13.90 -11.69 -3.75
N PRO A 151 12.72 -12.33 -3.65
CA PRO A 151 11.80 -12.44 -4.77
C PRO A 151 11.35 -11.06 -5.24
N GLU A 152 11.42 -10.83 -6.56
CA GLU A 152 11.02 -9.55 -7.14
C GLU A 152 9.57 -9.19 -6.74
N PRO A 153 9.33 -7.99 -6.18
CA PRO A 153 7.99 -7.55 -5.80
C PRO A 153 7.20 -7.04 -7.00
N LEU A 154 5.87 -7.09 -6.92
CA LEU A 154 5.01 -6.44 -7.91
C LEU A 154 4.96 -4.93 -7.66
N ARG A 155 5.57 -4.17 -8.57
CA ARG A 155 5.52 -2.70 -8.60
C ARG A 155 4.17 -2.18 -9.08
N LEU A 156 3.43 -1.53 -8.16
CA LEU A 156 2.10 -0.97 -8.41
C LEU A 156 2.14 0.29 -9.28
N ASP A 157 3.30 0.93 -9.40
CA ASP A 157 3.56 2.04 -10.31
C ASP A 157 4.14 1.62 -11.67
N SER A 158 4.27 0.31 -11.90
CA SER A 158 4.70 -0.19 -13.21
C SER A 158 3.75 0.27 -14.32
N SER A 159 4.29 0.47 -15.52
CA SER A 159 3.52 0.95 -16.67
C SER A 159 2.32 0.05 -16.99
N PHE A 160 2.46 -1.26 -16.81
CA PHE A 160 1.38 -2.22 -17.01
C PHE A 160 0.23 -2.02 -16.01
N VAL A 161 0.57 -1.93 -14.72
CA VAL A 161 -0.41 -1.75 -13.64
C VAL A 161 -1.11 -0.41 -13.80
N LEU A 162 -0.38 0.68 -14.04
CA LEU A 162 -0.95 2.01 -14.25
C LEU A 162 -1.94 2.06 -15.44
N GLN A 163 -1.61 1.41 -16.56
CA GLN A 163 -2.53 1.34 -17.71
C GLN A 163 -3.79 0.53 -17.39
N SER A 164 -3.62 -0.56 -16.63
CA SER A 164 -4.74 -1.40 -16.21
C SER A 164 -5.65 -0.70 -15.22
N LEU A 165 -5.08 0.04 -14.25
CA LEU A 165 -5.80 0.91 -13.32
C LEU A 165 -6.56 2.03 -14.05
N LYS A 166 -5.91 2.73 -15.00
CA LYS A 166 -6.57 3.77 -15.82
C LYS A 166 -7.76 3.20 -16.59
N THR A 167 -7.60 1.99 -17.13
CA THR A 167 -8.69 1.31 -17.84
C THR A 167 -9.84 0.96 -16.89
N ALA A 168 -9.55 0.44 -15.70
CA ALA A 168 -10.56 0.11 -14.70
C ALA A 168 -11.28 1.36 -14.17
N ALA A 169 -10.56 2.43 -13.88
CA ALA A 169 -11.11 3.72 -13.48
C ALA A 169 -12.06 4.28 -14.57
N GLY A 170 -11.65 4.25 -15.84
CA GLY A 170 -12.49 4.64 -16.97
C GLY A 170 -13.75 3.78 -17.15
N GLN A 171 -13.81 2.60 -16.52
CA GLN A 171 -14.99 1.71 -16.48
C GLN A 171 -15.86 1.92 -15.23
N GLY A 172 -15.55 2.91 -14.38
CA GLY A 172 -16.31 3.22 -13.17
C GLY A 172 -15.89 2.43 -11.94
N GLU A 173 -14.68 1.86 -11.91
CA GLU A 173 -14.14 1.19 -10.72
C GLU A 173 -13.54 2.22 -9.76
N GLY A 174 -14.22 2.45 -8.63
CA GLY A 174 -13.80 3.44 -7.62
C GLY A 174 -12.46 3.10 -6.97
N ARG A 175 -12.17 1.81 -6.76
CA ARG A 175 -10.91 1.34 -6.15
C ARG A 175 -9.71 1.67 -7.04
N ALA A 176 -9.89 1.60 -8.35
CA ALA A 176 -8.87 2.00 -9.31
C ALA A 176 -8.62 3.52 -9.29
N HIS A 177 -9.67 4.34 -9.12
CA HIS A 177 -9.50 5.77 -8.91
C HIS A 177 -8.71 6.08 -7.63
N LEU A 178 -9.04 5.42 -6.51
CA LEU A 178 -8.31 5.58 -5.25
C LEU A 178 -6.82 5.20 -5.41
N ALA A 179 -6.55 4.04 -6.01
CA ALA A 179 -5.18 3.57 -6.25
C ALA A 179 -4.37 4.55 -7.11
N LEU A 180 -4.96 5.08 -8.19
CA LEU A 180 -4.31 6.08 -9.04
C LEU A 180 -4.01 7.37 -8.29
N GLY A 181 -4.96 7.87 -7.50
CA GLY A 181 -4.75 9.06 -6.68
C GLY A 181 -3.57 8.91 -5.72
N LEU A 182 -3.50 7.77 -5.00
CA LEU A 182 -2.42 7.46 -4.06
C LEU A 182 -1.06 7.37 -4.77
N LEU A 183 -1.01 6.74 -5.95
CA LEU A 183 0.23 6.62 -6.73
C LEU A 183 0.72 7.98 -7.27
N ILE A 184 -0.20 8.84 -7.73
CA ILE A 184 0.15 10.20 -8.21
C ILE A 184 0.68 11.05 -7.06
N GLU A 185 -0.01 11.08 -5.92
CA GLU A 185 0.38 11.87 -4.74
C GLU A 185 1.71 11.41 -4.14
N ARG A 186 2.09 10.14 -4.34
CA ARG A 186 3.36 9.65 -3.82
C ARG A 186 4.54 9.90 -4.76
N GLY A 187 4.31 9.87 -6.07
CA GLY A 187 5.29 10.36 -7.05
C GLY A 187 5.60 11.85 -6.90
N ILE A 188 4.73 12.58 -6.19
CA ILE A 188 4.94 13.95 -5.72
C ILE A 188 5.91 13.97 -4.52
N ARG A 189 5.65 13.20 -3.46
CA ARG A 189 6.42 13.27 -2.19
C ARG A 189 7.88 12.88 -2.36
N MET A 190 8.16 11.85 -3.16
CA MET A 190 9.53 11.44 -3.47
C MET A 190 10.33 12.53 -4.22
N ASN A 191 9.67 13.41 -4.97
CA ASN A 191 10.34 14.56 -5.60
C ASN A 191 10.57 15.72 -4.63
N CYS A 192 9.92 15.71 -3.46
CA CYS A 192 10.12 16.69 -2.39
C CYS A 192 11.24 16.26 -1.42
N ASP A 193 11.37 14.95 -1.16
CA ASP A 193 12.32 14.39 -0.18
C ASP A 193 13.76 14.25 -0.74
N LEU A 194 13.96 14.31 -2.06
CA LEU A 194 15.29 14.32 -2.72
C LEU A 194 16.09 15.64 -2.52
N HIS A 195 15.77 16.40 -1.48
CA HIS A 195 16.45 17.66 -1.16
C HIS A 195 16.92 17.79 0.29
N GLU A 196 16.68 16.81 1.17
CA GLU A 196 17.08 16.97 2.58
C GLU A 196 18.13 15.97 3.10
N ASP A 197 18.23 14.71 2.61
CA ASP A 197 19.03 13.72 3.36
C ASP A 197 20.21 13.00 2.65
N ASP A 198 20.44 13.16 1.33
CA ASP A 198 21.48 12.34 0.64
C ASP A 198 22.75 13.06 0.12
N GLU A 199 22.97 14.35 0.36
CA GLU A 199 24.27 15.00 0.05
C GLU A 199 24.66 16.11 1.05
N ALA A 200 24.71 15.79 2.35
CA ALA A 200 25.20 16.74 3.36
C ALA A 200 26.70 17.08 3.24
N ASP A 201 27.47 16.39 2.38
CA ASP A 201 28.91 16.66 2.19
C ASP A 201 29.30 17.28 0.82
N GLU A 202 28.36 17.47 -0.12
CA GLU A 202 28.63 18.20 -1.40
C GLU A 202 27.72 19.44 -1.64
N VAL A 203 26.66 19.66 -0.86
CA VAL A 203 25.70 20.78 -1.08
C VAL A 203 26.12 22.11 -0.39
N MET A 204 27.22 22.11 0.38
CA MET A 204 27.72 23.34 1.00
C MET A 204 28.21 24.41 0.00
N ASP A 205 28.46 24.04 -1.27
CA ASP A 205 28.79 25.01 -2.33
C ASP A 205 27.56 25.59 -3.06
N GLU A 206 26.39 24.93 -3.04
CA GLU A 206 25.20 25.36 -3.79
C GLU A 206 24.40 26.51 -3.14
N LEU A 207 24.45 26.65 -1.81
CA LEU A 207 23.79 27.74 -1.09
C LEU A 207 24.46 29.10 -1.32
N SER A 208 25.78 29.10 -1.58
CA SER A 208 26.58 30.31 -1.83
C SER A 208 26.24 30.95 -3.19
N ASP A 209 26.02 30.14 -4.22
CA ASP A 209 25.72 30.58 -5.60
C ASP A 209 24.29 31.12 -5.80
N SER A 210 23.37 30.78 -4.91
CA SER A 210 21.99 31.29 -4.90
C SER A 210 21.93 32.80 -4.61
N HIS A 211 22.68 33.26 -3.60
CA HIS A 211 22.72 34.67 -3.21
C HIS A 211 23.52 35.53 -4.18
N ALA A 212 24.63 35.00 -4.72
CA ALA A 212 25.42 35.68 -5.76
C ALA A 212 24.63 35.81 -7.07
N GLY A 213 23.93 34.76 -7.50
CA GLY A 213 23.10 34.77 -8.70
C GLY A 213 21.92 35.75 -8.62
N LEU A 214 21.21 35.80 -7.48
CA LEU A 214 20.14 36.78 -7.25
C LEU A 214 20.67 38.21 -7.30
N TYR A 215 21.80 38.47 -6.65
CA TYR A 215 22.44 39.79 -6.60
C TYR A 215 22.81 40.32 -7.99
N TRP A 216 23.45 39.50 -8.83
CA TRP A 216 23.80 39.89 -10.19
C TRP A 216 22.57 40.03 -11.09
N TYR A 217 21.56 39.18 -10.93
CA TYR A 217 20.30 39.32 -11.64
C TYR A 217 19.60 40.65 -11.33
N GLU A 218 19.55 41.07 -10.05
CA GLU A 218 19.00 42.38 -9.67
C GLU A 218 19.78 43.56 -10.25
N ARG A 219 21.12 43.47 -10.33
CA ARG A 219 21.97 44.48 -10.98
C ARG A 219 21.74 44.53 -12.49
N GLN A 220 21.58 43.38 -13.13
CA GLN A 220 21.20 43.30 -14.55
C GLN A 220 19.85 43.96 -14.80
N GLN A 221 18.85 43.72 -13.93
CA GLN A 221 17.53 44.38 -14.03
C GLN A 221 17.60 45.90 -13.87
N LYS A 222 18.57 46.42 -13.11
CA LYS A 222 18.84 47.86 -12.96
C LYS A 222 19.56 48.49 -14.15
N GLY A 223 19.88 47.70 -15.19
CA GLY A 223 20.47 48.17 -16.44
C GLY A 223 21.99 48.05 -16.53
N GLU A 224 22.65 47.37 -15.58
CA GLU A 224 24.09 47.09 -15.65
C GLU A 224 24.41 46.03 -16.72
N VAL A 225 25.47 46.24 -17.49
CA VAL A 225 25.91 45.30 -18.55
C VAL A 225 26.89 44.29 -17.94
N LEU A 226 26.38 43.11 -17.58
CA LEU A 226 27.19 42.01 -17.04
C LEU A 226 27.95 41.26 -18.14
N LYS A 227 29.13 40.71 -17.79
CA LYS A 227 29.97 39.90 -18.69
C LYS A 227 30.67 38.76 -17.93
N GLY A 228 30.98 37.67 -18.63
CA GLY A 228 31.67 36.52 -18.05
C GLY A 228 30.88 35.89 -16.90
N VAL A 229 31.55 35.60 -15.79
CA VAL A 229 31.01 34.87 -14.63
C VAL A 229 29.77 35.55 -14.02
N GLU A 230 29.71 36.88 -13.98
CA GLU A 230 28.55 37.62 -13.43
C GLU A 230 27.28 37.40 -14.26
N LEU A 231 27.43 37.33 -15.60
CA LEU A 231 26.32 37.05 -16.50
C LEU A 231 25.88 35.59 -16.39
N GLU A 232 26.84 34.66 -16.28
CA GLU A 232 26.57 33.24 -16.07
C GLU A 232 25.80 33.00 -14.76
N TRP A 233 26.20 33.66 -13.68
CA TRP A 233 25.49 33.57 -12.39
C TRP A 233 24.08 34.16 -12.43
N ALA A 234 23.89 35.33 -13.05
CA ALA A 234 22.56 35.92 -13.23
C ALA A 234 21.65 35.04 -14.10
N GLN A 235 22.18 34.46 -15.18
CA GLN A 235 21.44 33.54 -16.06
C GLN A 235 21.12 32.21 -15.37
N GLY A 236 22.08 31.66 -14.62
CA GLY A 236 21.89 30.46 -13.81
C GLY A 236 20.81 30.64 -12.75
N TYR A 237 20.76 31.81 -12.10
CA TYR A 237 19.67 32.15 -11.18
C TYR A 237 18.30 32.16 -11.87
N VAL A 238 18.18 32.82 -13.03
CA VAL A 238 16.92 32.86 -13.81
C VAL A 238 16.47 31.47 -14.21
N GLU A 239 17.38 30.62 -14.65
CA GLU A 239 17.04 29.26 -15.07
C GLU A 239 16.57 28.40 -13.88
N ARG A 240 17.22 28.51 -12.72
CA ARG A 240 16.74 27.86 -11.48
C ARG A 240 15.35 28.35 -11.06
N VAL A 241 15.08 29.66 -11.15
CA VAL A 241 13.74 30.20 -10.87
C VAL A 241 12.69 29.63 -11.81
N LYS A 242 13.00 29.51 -13.12
CA LYS A 242 12.10 28.86 -14.09
C LYS A 242 11.89 27.39 -13.78
N GLN A 243 12.95 26.64 -13.43
CA GLN A 243 12.86 25.23 -13.08
C GLN A 243 12.01 25.02 -11.83
N ARG A 244 12.21 25.82 -10.77
CA ARG A 244 11.36 25.80 -9.57
C ARG A 244 9.91 26.16 -9.88
N ALA A 245 9.68 27.17 -10.73
CA ALA A 245 8.34 27.53 -11.16
C ALA A 245 7.66 26.43 -12.01
N ALA A 246 8.42 25.76 -12.88
CA ALA A 246 7.93 24.63 -13.67
C ALA A 246 7.60 23.42 -12.79
N ALA A 247 8.52 23.06 -11.87
CA ALA A 247 8.30 22.00 -10.89
C ALA A 247 7.08 22.29 -10.01
N SER A 248 6.91 23.53 -9.53
CA SER A 248 5.74 23.94 -8.75
C SER A 248 4.43 23.83 -9.54
N ARG A 249 4.43 24.14 -10.85
CA ARG A 249 3.25 23.96 -11.71
C ARG A 249 2.93 22.49 -11.94
N GLU A 250 3.92 21.68 -12.29
CA GLU A 250 3.75 20.23 -12.46
C GLU A 250 3.22 19.59 -11.18
N GLN A 251 3.78 19.99 -10.05
CA GLN A 251 3.36 19.59 -8.71
C GLN A 251 1.88 19.94 -8.45
N ALA A 252 1.48 21.18 -8.75
CA ALA A 252 0.08 21.61 -8.61
C ALA A 252 -0.87 20.83 -9.54
N GLU A 253 -0.47 20.55 -10.78
CA GLU A 253 -1.24 19.74 -11.73
C GLU A 253 -1.41 18.30 -11.23
N ARG A 254 -0.34 17.69 -10.70
CA ARG A 254 -0.40 16.34 -10.11
C ARG A 254 -1.30 16.31 -8.87
N CYS A 255 -1.20 17.30 -7.98
CA CYS A 255 -2.07 17.43 -6.82
C CYS A 255 -3.55 17.58 -7.22
N SER A 256 -3.84 18.37 -8.26
CA SER A 256 -5.19 18.51 -8.80
C SER A 256 -5.70 17.19 -9.35
N SER A 257 -4.89 16.51 -10.15
CA SER A 257 -5.23 15.22 -10.75
C SER A 257 -5.49 14.14 -9.69
N ALA A 258 -4.65 14.05 -8.65
CA ALA A 258 -4.85 13.14 -7.53
C ALA A 258 -6.18 13.43 -6.80
N ARG A 259 -6.46 14.71 -6.54
CA ARG A 259 -7.73 15.14 -5.92
C ARG A 259 -8.95 14.77 -6.75
N ASP A 260 -8.88 14.91 -8.07
CA ASP A 260 -9.98 14.52 -8.98
C ASP A 260 -10.22 13.01 -8.92
N HIS A 261 -9.15 12.21 -8.87
CA HIS A 261 -9.23 10.78 -8.66
C HIS A 261 -9.87 10.42 -7.31
N PHE A 262 -9.49 11.07 -6.20
CA PHE A 262 -10.12 10.82 -4.91
C PHE A 262 -11.59 11.21 -4.88
N ASN A 263 -11.97 12.33 -5.49
CA ASN A 263 -13.38 12.72 -5.60
C ASN A 263 -14.20 11.72 -6.43
N ALA A 264 -13.65 11.23 -7.54
CA ALA A 264 -14.29 10.20 -8.34
C ALA A 264 -14.45 8.88 -7.56
N ALA A 265 -13.41 8.45 -6.82
CA ALA A 265 -13.48 7.28 -5.96
C ALA A 265 -14.56 7.42 -4.87
N ALA A 266 -14.62 8.58 -4.21
CA ALA A 266 -15.64 8.88 -3.21
C ALA A 266 -17.06 8.85 -3.80
N ALA A 267 -17.26 9.43 -4.99
CA ALA A 267 -18.55 9.40 -5.69
C ALA A 267 -18.98 7.97 -6.08
N LEU A 268 -18.00 7.07 -6.27
CA LEU A 268 -18.20 5.65 -6.53
C LEU A 268 -18.27 4.80 -5.24
N GLY A 269 -18.40 5.44 -4.07
CA GLY A 269 -18.63 4.77 -2.79
C GLY A 269 -17.38 4.25 -2.08
N GLN A 270 -16.18 4.71 -2.45
CA GLN A 270 -14.95 4.37 -1.73
C GLN A 270 -14.74 5.32 -0.55
N HIS A 271 -15.01 4.88 0.68
CA HIS A 271 -14.89 5.74 1.86
C HIS A 271 -13.43 6.05 2.23
N ASP A 272 -12.47 5.17 1.94
CA ASP A 272 -11.05 5.46 2.11
C ASP A 272 -10.61 6.71 1.33
N ALA A 273 -11.23 6.99 0.18
CA ALA A 273 -10.97 8.21 -0.56
C ALA A 273 -11.42 9.47 0.18
N LEU A 274 -12.49 9.40 0.98
CA LEU A 274 -12.93 10.52 1.82
C LEU A 274 -11.98 10.75 2.99
N LEU A 275 -11.37 9.70 3.54
CA LEU A 275 -10.32 9.83 4.55
C LEU A 275 -9.09 10.54 3.99
N VAL A 276 -8.64 10.14 2.80
CA VAL A 276 -7.52 10.82 2.13
C VAL A 276 -7.88 12.28 1.82
N LEU A 277 -9.11 12.55 1.39
CA LEU A 277 -9.57 13.92 1.16
C LEU A 277 -9.62 14.76 2.45
N ALA A 278 -10.01 14.15 3.57
CA ALA A 278 -10.00 14.80 4.88
C ALA A 278 -8.58 15.19 5.31
N ASP A 279 -7.65 14.24 5.20
CA ASP A 279 -6.26 14.43 5.64
C ASP A 279 -5.49 15.43 4.76
N ARG A 280 -5.71 15.41 3.45
CA ARG A 280 -4.94 16.23 2.48
C ARG A 280 -5.57 17.58 2.19
N TYR A 281 -6.90 17.66 2.22
CA TYR A 281 -7.64 18.83 1.73
C TYR A 281 -8.68 19.35 2.73
N GLY A 282 -8.76 18.80 3.94
CA GLY A 282 -9.68 19.25 4.99
C GLY A 282 -11.15 18.93 4.72
N ASP A 283 -11.43 17.92 3.89
CA ASP A 283 -12.79 17.48 3.58
C ASP A 283 -13.42 16.67 4.73
N SER A 284 -14.48 17.17 5.36
CA SER A 284 -15.07 16.50 6.53
C SER A 284 -16.15 15.46 6.21
N ARG A 285 -16.49 15.22 4.93
CA ARG A 285 -17.60 14.34 4.52
C ARG A 285 -17.51 12.92 5.04
N PHE A 286 -16.30 12.41 5.31
CA PHE A 286 -16.12 11.08 5.89
C PHE A 286 -16.86 10.94 7.23
N PHE A 287 -16.80 11.97 8.07
CA PHE A 287 -17.36 11.96 9.43
C PHE A 287 -18.90 12.12 9.45
N ASP A 288 -19.53 12.32 8.29
CA ASP A 288 -20.99 12.35 8.16
C ASP A 288 -21.56 10.97 7.79
N LEU A 289 -20.71 9.99 7.48
CA LEU A 289 -21.12 8.65 7.07
C LEU A 289 -21.67 7.83 8.22
N GLN A 290 -22.69 7.02 7.92
CA GLN A 290 -23.20 6.00 8.82
C GLN A 290 -22.49 4.67 8.53
N ALA A 291 -21.81 4.11 9.54
CA ALA A 291 -21.08 2.84 9.44
C ALA A 291 -20.10 2.76 8.24
N PRO A 292 -19.04 3.60 8.22
CA PRO A 292 -18.07 3.61 7.14
C PRO A 292 -17.33 2.27 7.03
N ARG A 293 -17.18 1.79 5.79
CA ARG A 293 -16.33 0.66 5.44
C ARG A 293 -15.03 1.15 4.85
N VAL A 294 -13.92 0.84 5.50
CA VAL A 294 -12.58 1.34 5.18
C VAL A 294 -11.55 0.25 5.36
N LEU A 295 -10.51 0.29 4.55
CA LEU A 295 -9.31 -0.55 4.67
C LEU A 295 -8.22 0.17 5.47
N ALA A 296 -8.28 1.49 5.58
CA ALA A 296 -7.30 2.28 6.29
C ALA A 296 -7.17 1.87 7.77
N ASP A 297 -5.97 2.07 8.30
CA ASP A 297 -5.65 1.78 9.69
C ASP A 297 -6.56 2.58 10.65
N PRO A 298 -7.35 1.91 11.52
CA PRO A 298 -8.19 2.58 12.51
C PRO A 298 -7.45 3.59 13.38
N VAL A 299 -6.18 3.33 13.70
CA VAL A 299 -5.35 4.25 14.48
C VAL A 299 -5.11 5.55 13.71
N TRP A 300 -4.78 5.48 12.43
CA TRP A 300 -4.64 6.65 11.57
C TRP A 300 -5.94 7.46 11.48
N ILE A 301 -7.10 6.79 11.43
CA ILE A 301 -8.40 7.46 11.41
C ILE A 301 -8.67 8.21 12.73
N ALA A 302 -8.31 7.60 13.85
CA ALA A 302 -8.41 8.23 15.17
C ALA A 302 -7.55 9.50 15.26
N ASP A 303 -6.30 9.44 14.79
CA ASP A 303 -5.39 10.60 14.72
C ASP A 303 -5.93 11.69 13.80
N LEU A 304 -6.44 11.29 12.63
CA LEU A 304 -7.01 12.20 11.66
C LEU A 304 -8.21 12.94 12.24
N ALA A 305 -9.09 12.23 12.96
CA ALA A 305 -10.23 12.82 13.65
C ALA A 305 -9.79 13.91 14.65
N GLN A 306 -8.70 13.69 15.39
CA GLN A 306 -8.14 14.72 16.27
C GLN A 306 -7.60 15.92 15.48
N ARG A 307 -6.82 15.69 14.41
CA ARG A 307 -6.23 16.75 13.58
C ARG A 307 -7.27 17.66 12.93
N VAL A 308 -8.41 17.11 12.52
CA VAL A 308 -9.50 17.86 11.86
C VAL A 308 -10.56 18.39 12.85
N GLY A 309 -10.36 18.19 14.15
CA GLY A 309 -11.25 18.70 15.20
C GLY A 309 -12.59 17.94 15.33
N ARG A 310 -12.59 16.64 15.04
CA ARG A 310 -13.71 15.69 15.18
C ARG A 310 -13.43 14.66 16.29
N TYR A 311 -13.02 15.16 17.45
CA TYR A 311 -12.56 14.36 18.60
C TYR A 311 -13.56 13.31 19.07
N GLU A 312 -14.86 13.53 18.84
CA GLU A 312 -15.92 12.59 19.21
C GLU A 312 -15.81 11.22 18.51
N TRP A 313 -15.09 11.16 17.39
CA TRP A 313 -14.85 9.92 16.64
C TRP A 313 -13.64 9.13 17.12
N THR A 314 -12.70 9.77 17.81
CA THR A 314 -11.42 9.17 18.21
C THR A 314 -11.61 7.92 19.08
N PRO A 315 -12.43 7.89 20.15
CA PRO A 315 -12.59 6.70 20.99
C PRO A 315 -13.13 5.49 20.24
N ALA A 316 -14.04 5.72 19.28
CA ALA A 316 -14.65 4.65 18.52
C ALA A 316 -13.62 3.96 17.63
N TRP A 317 -12.79 4.74 16.93
CA TRP A 317 -11.73 4.19 16.07
C TRP A 317 -10.57 3.58 16.86
N LEU A 318 -10.19 4.17 17.99
CA LEU A 318 -9.23 3.54 18.91
C LEU A 318 -9.77 2.22 19.48
N THR A 319 -11.08 2.13 19.74
CA THR A 319 -11.68 0.85 20.17
C THR A 319 -11.56 -0.21 19.08
N VAL A 320 -11.84 0.15 17.81
CA VAL A 320 -11.65 -0.78 16.69
C VAL A 320 -10.18 -1.22 16.54
N ALA A 321 -9.22 -0.29 16.69
CA ALA A 321 -7.80 -0.62 16.69
C ALA A 321 -7.42 -1.55 17.85
N ALA A 322 -7.88 -1.21 19.06
CA ALA A 322 -7.63 -1.96 20.27
C ALA A 322 -8.17 -3.37 20.18
N GLU A 323 -9.39 -3.57 19.67
CA GLU A 323 -9.98 -4.90 19.45
C GLU A 323 -9.18 -5.77 18.46
N ARG A 324 -8.44 -5.15 17.53
CA ARG A 324 -7.50 -5.83 16.62
C ARG A 324 -6.12 -6.10 17.25
N GLY A 325 -5.94 -5.75 18.53
CA GLY A 325 -4.72 -5.97 19.29
C GLY A 325 -3.68 -4.84 19.19
N ASP A 326 -4.07 -3.65 18.71
CA ASP A 326 -3.15 -2.51 18.66
C ASP A 326 -2.80 -1.99 20.07
N MET A 327 -1.54 -2.13 20.44
CA MET A 327 -1.04 -1.77 21.78
C MET A 327 -1.05 -0.27 22.04
N ARG A 328 -0.86 0.55 21.00
CA ARG A 328 -0.88 2.01 21.11
C ARG A 328 -2.29 2.48 21.42
N ALA A 329 -3.27 1.95 20.71
CA ALA A 329 -4.67 2.25 20.93
C ALA A 329 -5.16 1.78 22.31
N LEU A 330 -4.75 0.59 22.74
CA LEU A 330 -5.05 0.08 24.09
C LEU A 330 -4.54 1.04 25.17
N ARG A 331 -3.29 1.49 25.07
CA ARG A 331 -2.71 2.46 26.00
C ARG A 331 -3.46 3.79 25.97
N GLU A 332 -3.67 4.38 24.79
CA GLU A 332 -4.34 5.68 24.66
C GLU A 332 -5.77 5.66 25.19
N LEU A 333 -6.49 4.55 25.00
CA LEU A 333 -7.81 4.35 25.59
C LEU A 333 -7.75 4.33 27.12
N ILE A 334 -6.76 3.68 27.73
CA ILE A 334 -6.64 3.62 29.20
C ILE A 334 -6.29 4.99 29.78
N GLU A 335 -5.29 5.67 29.20
CA GLU A 335 -4.72 6.90 29.75
C GLU A 335 -5.58 8.13 29.51
N THR A 336 -6.24 8.21 28.35
CA THR A 336 -6.91 9.45 27.91
C THR A 336 -8.43 9.31 27.92
N TRP A 337 -8.95 8.28 27.24
CA TRP A 337 -10.39 8.26 26.90
C TRP A 337 -11.26 7.50 27.90
N HIS A 338 -10.70 6.52 28.60
CA HIS A 338 -11.39 5.69 29.60
C HIS A 338 -10.74 5.79 30.99
N ALA A 339 -9.91 6.82 31.24
CA ALA A 339 -9.30 7.05 32.55
C ALA A 339 -10.34 7.14 33.68
N ASP A 340 -11.50 7.73 33.39
CA ASP A 340 -12.63 7.86 34.32
C ASP A 340 -13.58 6.64 34.36
N ASP A 341 -13.32 5.59 33.56
CA ASP A 341 -14.08 4.34 33.54
C ASP A 341 -13.16 3.17 33.94
N PRO A 342 -13.05 2.88 35.26
CA PRO A 342 -12.14 1.87 35.75
C PRO A 342 -12.42 0.47 35.20
N LEU A 343 -13.69 0.12 34.92
CA LEU A 343 -14.00 -1.20 34.35
C LEU A 343 -13.38 -1.33 32.95
N LYS A 344 -13.50 -0.30 32.10
CA LYS A 344 -12.89 -0.31 30.76
C LYS A 344 -11.38 -0.25 30.81
N ALA A 345 -10.80 0.63 31.63
CA ALA A 345 -9.35 0.73 31.80
C ALA A 345 -8.72 -0.63 32.17
N TRP A 346 -9.30 -1.31 33.16
CA TRP A 346 -8.86 -2.65 33.56
C TRP A 346 -9.14 -3.72 32.50
N THR A 347 -10.20 -3.58 31.70
CA THR A 347 -10.51 -4.52 30.60
C THR A 347 -9.43 -4.45 29.53
N TRP A 348 -9.07 -3.26 29.09
CA TRP A 348 -8.01 -3.06 28.09
C TRP A 348 -6.64 -3.52 28.60
N PHE A 349 -6.33 -3.25 29.86
CA PHE A 349 -5.11 -3.75 30.49
C PHE A 349 -5.03 -5.28 30.49
N HIS A 350 -6.09 -5.95 30.97
CA HIS A 350 -6.12 -7.42 30.99
C HIS A 350 -6.06 -8.00 29.58
N PHE A 351 -6.68 -7.34 28.61
CA PHE A 351 -6.64 -7.76 27.23
C PHE A 351 -5.22 -7.65 26.65
N ALA A 352 -4.51 -6.53 26.85
CA ALA A 352 -3.11 -6.39 26.46
C ALA A 352 -2.22 -7.51 27.07
N LYS A 353 -2.47 -7.84 28.35
CA LYS A 353 -1.76 -8.90 29.05
C LYS A 353 -2.01 -10.29 28.45
N LEU A 354 -3.24 -10.57 28.01
CA LEU A 354 -3.57 -11.81 27.29
C LEU A 354 -2.89 -11.88 25.91
N LEU A 355 -2.64 -10.73 25.27
CA LEU A 355 -1.85 -10.62 24.05
C LEU A 355 -0.33 -10.64 24.29
N GLY A 356 0.09 -10.75 25.55
CA GLY A 356 1.49 -10.92 25.94
C GLY A 356 2.24 -9.64 26.32
N LYS A 357 1.58 -8.47 26.37
CA LYS A 357 2.22 -7.21 26.80
C LYS A 357 1.62 -6.70 28.11
N ASP A 358 2.47 -6.52 29.13
CA ASP A 358 2.06 -5.90 30.39
C ASP A 358 2.29 -4.39 30.31
N LEU A 359 1.21 -3.62 30.08
CA LEU A 359 1.29 -2.17 29.88
C LEU A 359 1.63 -1.39 31.15
N THR A 360 1.65 -2.01 32.33
CA THR A 360 2.03 -1.33 33.59
C THR A 360 3.54 -1.28 33.82
N GLN A 361 4.31 -2.00 33.00
CA GLN A 361 5.75 -1.96 33.05
C GLN A 361 6.27 -0.84 32.14
N ASP A 362 7.28 -0.14 32.62
CA ASP A 362 8.04 0.80 31.81
C ASP A 362 8.73 0.06 30.65
N ASP A 363 8.70 0.66 29.48
CA ASP A 363 9.28 0.11 28.25
C ASP A 363 10.37 1.07 27.76
N TYR A 364 11.53 1.02 28.42
CA TYR A 364 12.70 1.84 28.13
C TYR A 364 13.81 1.02 27.47
N ARG A 365 14.43 1.60 26.44
CA ARG A 365 15.57 1.05 25.72
C ARG A 365 16.67 2.10 25.56
N ALA A 366 17.90 1.63 25.57
CA ALA A 366 19.05 2.44 25.22
C ALA A 366 19.15 2.56 23.70
N ILE A 367 19.36 3.77 23.20
CA ILE A 367 19.57 4.07 21.78
C ILE A 367 20.81 4.93 21.58
N HIS A 368 21.37 4.88 20.37
CA HIS A 368 22.36 5.84 19.88
C HIS A 368 21.68 7.16 19.48
N GLU A 369 22.47 8.19 19.16
CA GLU A 369 21.97 9.50 18.72
C GLU A 369 21.11 9.44 17.45
N ASP A 370 21.37 8.44 16.59
CA ASP A 370 20.62 8.19 15.35
C ASP A 370 19.32 7.38 15.56
N GLY A 371 19.00 7.02 16.81
CA GLY A 371 17.80 6.26 17.15
C GLY A 371 17.94 4.74 17.01
N SER A 372 19.10 4.22 16.57
CA SER A 372 19.36 2.79 16.54
C SER A 372 19.54 2.22 17.95
N SER A 373 19.25 0.93 18.13
CA SER A 373 19.45 0.25 19.42
C SER A 373 20.91 0.35 19.85
N TYR A 374 21.14 0.70 21.11
CA TYR A 374 22.50 0.86 21.64
C TYR A 374 23.24 -0.48 21.68
N ASP A 375 24.40 -0.53 21.02
CA ASP A 375 25.35 -1.64 21.05
C ASP A 375 26.66 -1.17 21.69
N ASP A 376 27.08 -1.85 22.75
CA ASP A 376 28.29 -1.51 23.49
C ASP A 376 29.57 -1.78 22.68
N ASP A 377 29.51 -2.65 21.65
CA ASP A 377 30.60 -2.88 20.72
C ASP A 377 30.82 -1.72 19.73
N VAL A 378 29.76 -0.96 19.40
CA VAL A 378 29.85 0.27 18.58
C VAL A 378 30.32 1.44 19.45
N GLY A 379 29.84 1.51 20.69
CA GLY A 379 30.16 2.56 21.65
C GLY A 379 29.50 3.92 21.33
N GLY A 380 29.87 4.95 22.09
CA GLY A 380 29.31 6.31 21.94
C GLY A 380 28.29 6.69 23.02
N THR A 381 27.73 7.89 22.88
CA THR A 381 26.80 8.46 23.86
C THR A 381 25.48 7.69 23.86
N MET A 382 25.06 7.23 25.04
CA MET A 382 23.82 6.48 25.23
C MET A 382 22.67 7.43 25.58
N PHE A 383 21.56 7.30 24.87
CA PHE A 383 20.30 7.98 25.19
C PHE A 383 19.25 6.94 25.62
N VAL A 384 18.27 7.38 26.42
CA VAL A 384 17.15 6.54 26.84
C VAL A 384 15.92 6.98 26.06
N ASP A 385 15.31 6.03 25.34
CA ASP A 385 14.03 6.18 24.63
C ASP A 385 13.03 5.17 25.19
N GLY A 386 11.75 5.51 25.19
CA GLY A 386 10.72 4.64 25.74
C GLY A 386 9.54 5.36 26.37
N VAL A 387 8.70 4.59 27.04
CA VAL A 387 7.47 5.07 27.67
C VAL A 387 7.27 4.49 29.07
N ASP A 388 6.78 5.31 29.99
CA ASP A 388 6.40 4.89 31.35
C ASP A 388 5.25 3.88 31.31
N GLY A 389 5.15 3.02 32.32
CA GLY A 389 4.01 2.14 32.53
C GLY A 389 2.70 2.89 32.74
N VAL A 390 1.60 2.31 32.26
CA VAL A 390 0.26 2.89 32.43
C VAL A 390 -0.17 2.80 33.89
N GLU A 391 -0.62 3.92 34.45
CA GLU A 391 -1.21 3.97 35.79
C GLU A 391 -2.68 3.52 35.76
N LEU A 392 -3.02 2.51 36.56
CA LEU A 392 -4.38 1.99 36.65
C LEU A 392 -5.12 2.52 37.88
N PRO A 393 -6.42 2.85 37.76
CA PRO A 393 -7.21 3.30 38.90
C PRO A 393 -7.39 2.18 39.93
N ALA A 394 -7.35 2.54 41.22
CA ALA A 394 -7.60 1.61 42.31
C ALA A 394 -9.07 1.18 42.32
N VAL A 395 -9.32 -0.14 42.30
CA VAL A 395 -10.68 -0.71 42.22
C VAL A 395 -10.85 -1.96 43.10
N GLU A 396 -12.10 -2.21 43.45
CA GLU A 396 -12.54 -3.43 44.13
C GLU A 396 -12.26 -4.69 43.28
N GLU A 397 -12.04 -5.81 43.96
CA GLU A 397 -11.72 -7.09 43.30
C GLU A 397 -12.84 -7.54 42.36
N SER A 398 -14.11 -7.25 42.68
CA SER A 398 -15.24 -7.61 41.82
C SER A 398 -15.17 -6.94 40.44
N VAL A 399 -14.70 -5.68 40.38
CA VAL A 399 -14.56 -4.94 39.12
C VAL A 399 -13.40 -5.50 38.30
N ARG A 400 -12.29 -5.86 38.96
CA ARG A 400 -11.14 -6.52 38.30
C ARG A 400 -11.53 -7.86 37.69
N GLN A 401 -12.30 -8.68 38.41
CA GLN A 401 -12.79 -9.96 37.89
C GLN A 401 -13.73 -9.78 36.69
N GLN A 402 -14.62 -8.77 36.73
CA GLN A 402 -15.49 -8.45 35.59
C GLN A 402 -14.69 -7.97 34.37
N ALA A 403 -13.71 -7.09 34.58
CA ALA A 403 -12.83 -6.62 33.52
C ALA A 403 -12.03 -7.76 32.87
N LEU A 404 -11.52 -8.69 33.68
CA LEU A 404 -10.82 -9.89 33.18
C LEU A 404 -11.73 -10.78 32.33
N GLN A 405 -12.99 -10.98 32.74
CA GLN A 405 -13.95 -11.75 31.95
C GLN A 405 -14.24 -11.08 30.60
N ALA A 406 -14.41 -9.75 30.58
CA ALA A 406 -14.61 -9.00 29.35
C ALA A 406 -13.39 -9.11 28.42
N ALA A 407 -12.17 -9.00 28.96
CA ALA A 407 -10.93 -9.16 28.22
C ALA A 407 -10.78 -10.56 27.59
N GLN A 408 -11.16 -11.61 28.32
CA GLN A 408 -11.15 -12.99 27.80
C GLN A 408 -12.11 -13.18 26.63
N ILE A 409 -13.27 -12.53 26.65
CA ILE A 409 -14.23 -12.57 25.53
C ILE A 409 -13.62 -11.89 24.29
N LEU A 410 -12.93 -10.76 24.47
CA LEU A 410 -12.24 -10.07 23.36
C LEU A 410 -11.12 -10.95 22.78
N ALA A 411 -10.28 -11.56 23.62
CA ALA A 411 -9.20 -12.45 23.17
C ALA A 411 -9.72 -13.67 22.42
N ALA A 412 -10.82 -14.26 22.89
CA ALA A 412 -11.44 -15.39 22.20
C ALA A 412 -12.01 -15.01 20.82
N ARG A 413 -12.47 -13.77 20.63
CA ARG A 413 -12.93 -13.29 19.32
C ARG A 413 -11.77 -13.08 18.36
N LEU A 414 -10.70 -12.42 18.82
CA LEU A 414 -9.53 -12.16 17.98
C LEU A 414 -8.86 -13.47 17.50
N GLN A 415 -8.90 -14.55 18.30
CA GLN A 415 -8.37 -15.85 17.90
C GLN A 415 -9.26 -16.64 16.93
N ALA A 416 -10.53 -16.24 16.77
CA ALA A 416 -11.49 -16.91 15.90
C ALA A 416 -11.57 -16.27 14.49
N GLU A 417 -11.03 -15.06 14.34
CA GLU A 417 -10.81 -14.37 13.07
C GLU A 417 -9.47 -14.80 12.45
#